data_AF-A0A552FR38-F1
#
_entry.id   AF-A0A552FR38-F1
#
_cell.length_a   1.000
_cell.length_b   1.000
_cell.length_c   1.000
_cell.angle_alpha   90.00
_cell.angle_beta   90.00
_cell.angle_gamma   90.00
#
_symmetry.space_group_name_H-M   'P 1'
#
loop_
_entity.id
_entity.type
_entity.pdbx_description
1 polymer ?
#
loop_
_entity_poly.entity_id
_entity_poly.type
_entity_poly.pdbx_seq_one_letter_code
_entity_poly.pdbx_strand_id
1 'polypeptide(L)'
;MNKNQLLTEPFLQLPTETSVQVIWFTEFFGTRHQLRYGEKLEKIALARTSKLTRVREDAKSTTVEAYQSLTDREIWRHQAEITDLNPGERIPYQVTSFQENTAIRSDLYTLTPTPKKGTNLKILLTSDHQLMPMTAANLQKVSETIGQVDAVFLAGDLVNIPDRASEWFDDSRGGSFFPCLQGRANYTLTKNGIQTIYKGGEIIQNAPLFPAIGNHEVMGRFSTSRGLNEQFEDAIPHFIAKKLAEDTAAINENWLKNKAFNTETYEEIFSLPQNKYYSLTFGDIRLVVLYVTNIWRNPNLEPSARGRYYENQRDLDRPDRWGYGQHIFEPIAQGSPQYQWLEKELNSREFQEAKYKVVMFHHPPHTLGGNIVPPYTDPLPTIQEDATGKVTSVRYDYPQENDYIIRDLIPLLESAKVNLVFYGHSHLWNRFLSPNGTNFLESSNVGNSYGAYLGDKKRPVPLDRNYAAIGNPNGLAAIIPNIAPLVDWVNQPLPYIASNDVTVFSILDTEKGTVSSYRFDTRYPDSEVIKFDEFDLFSIGEI
;
A
#
# COMPACT_ATOMS: atom_id res chain seq x y z
N MET A 1 4.11 4.85 -27.69
CA MET A 1 3.98 3.40 -27.37
C MET A 1 3.38 2.65 -28.54
N ASN A 2 3.69 1.36 -28.68
CA ASN A 2 3.16 0.54 -29.77
C ASN A 2 1.69 0.21 -29.44
N LYS A 3 0.72 0.80 -30.15
CA LYS A 3 -0.74 0.62 -29.91
C LYS A 3 -1.24 -0.83 -30.06
N ASN A 4 -0.35 -1.77 -30.36
CA ASN A 4 -0.63 -3.19 -30.63
C ASN A 4 -0.14 -4.14 -29.52
N GLN A 5 -0.15 -3.69 -28.25
CA GLN A 5 0.22 -4.51 -27.09
C GLN A 5 -0.78 -4.33 -25.94
N LEU A 6 -0.83 -5.29 -25.01
CA LEU A 6 -1.54 -5.11 -23.75
C LEU A 6 -0.77 -4.07 -22.92
N LEU A 7 -1.50 -3.26 -22.15
CA LEU A 7 -0.88 -2.28 -21.24
C LEU A 7 -0.33 -2.96 -19.99
N THR A 8 -0.94 -4.08 -19.57
CA THR A 8 -0.42 -4.97 -18.54
C THR A 8 -0.50 -6.41 -19.01
N GLU A 9 0.35 -7.28 -18.43
CA GLU A 9 0.03 -8.71 -18.40
C GLU A 9 -1.26 -8.92 -17.58
N PRO A 10 -1.97 -10.05 -17.72
CA PRO A 10 -3.10 -10.36 -16.87
C PRO A 10 -2.66 -10.62 -15.44
N PHE A 11 -3.48 -10.26 -14.45
CA PHE A 11 -3.23 -10.50 -13.04
C PHE A 11 -4.48 -11.01 -12.33
N LEU A 12 -4.27 -11.72 -11.22
CA LEU A 12 -5.31 -12.48 -10.52
C LEU A 12 -5.91 -11.70 -9.36
N GLN A 13 -7.24 -11.77 -9.22
CA GLN A 13 -7.99 -11.19 -8.11
C GLN A 13 -9.15 -12.10 -7.68
N LEU A 14 -9.61 -11.89 -6.44
CA LEU A 14 -10.83 -12.50 -5.88
C LEU A 14 -10.98 -14.00 -6.19
N PRO A 15 -9.99 -14.85 -5.85
CA PRO A 15 -10.20 -16.28 -5.92
C PRO A 15 -11.31 -16.68 -4.94
N THR A 16 -12.17 -17.59 -5.38
CA THR A 16 -13.16 -18.31 -4.57
C THR A 16 -12.82 -19.80 -4.58
N GLU A 17 -13.62 -20.65 -3.94
CA GLU A 17 -13.40 -22.09 -3.98
C GLU A 17 -13.42 -22.67 -5.41
N THR A 18 -14.14 -22.04 -6.33
CA THR A 18 -14.37 -22.56 -7.69
C THR A 18 -14.20 -21.51 -8.80
N SER A 19 -13.80 -20.28 -8.47
CA SER A 19 -13.59 -19.22 -9.45
C SER A 19 -12.37 -18.37 -9.17
N VAL A 20 -11.86 -17.70 -10.20
CA VAL A 20 -10.81 -16.66 -10.12
C VAL A 20 -11.14 -15.56 -11.13
N GLN A 21 -10.96 -14.31 -10.73
CA GLN A 21 -11.04 -13.19 -11.66
C GLN A 21 -9.67 -12.88 -12.25
N VAL A 22 -9.64 -12.67 -13.56
CA VAL A 22 -8.43 -12.31 -14.31
C VAL A 22 -8.66 -10.96 -14.96
N ILE A 23 -7.78 -10.02 -14.64
CA ILE A 23 -7.87 -8.62 -15.05
C ILE A 23 -6.66 -8.28 -15.91
N TRP A 24 -6.86 -7.45 -16.95
CA TRP A 24 -5.77 -6.83 -17.70
C TRP A 24 -6.21 -5.49 -18.27
N PHE A 25 -5.25 -4.66 -18.68
CA PHE A 25 -5.53 -3.34 -19.24
C PHE A 25 -5.04 -3.19 -20.68
N THR A 26 -5.68 -2.28 -21.40
CA THR A 26 -5.26 -1.81 -22.72
C THR A 26 -5.45 -0.29 -22.82
N GLU A 27 -4.78 0.33 -23.79
CA GLU A 27 -5.01 1.73 -24.19
C GLU A 27 -6.00 1.88 -25.36
N PHE A 28 -6.75 0.81 -25.66
CA PHE A 28 -7.73 0.78 -26.73
C PHE A 28 -8.97 0.03 -26.26
N PHE A 29 -10.15 0.51 -26.65
CA PHE A 29 -11.41 -0.12 -26.24
C PHE A 29 -11.54 -1.56 -26.72
N GLY A 30 -11.11 -1.84 -27.96
CA GLY A 30 -11.17 -3.14 -28.60
C GLY A 30 -12.56 -3.51 -29.11
N THR A 31 -12.66 -4.62 -29.86
CA THR A 31 -13.93 -5.17 -30.34
C THR A 31 -14.37 -6.38 -29.52
N ARG A 32 -13.41 -7.09 -28.92
CA ARG A 32 -13.66 -8.28 -28.09
C ARG A 32 -12.46 -8.55 -27.18
N HIS A 33 -12.74 -9.07 -26.00
CA HIS A 33 -11.74 -9.44 -25.01
C HIS A 33 -12.13 -10.81 -24.45
N GLN A 34 -11.20 -11.75 -24.46
CA GLN A 34 -11.46 -13.10 -24.01
C GLN A 34 -10.29 -13.67 -23.24
N LEU A 35 -10.60 -14.62 -22.39
CA LEU A 35 -9.65 -15.47 -21.69
C LEU A 35 -9.86 -16.90 -22.16
N ARG A 36 -8.77 -17.62 -22.42
CA ARG A 36 -8.78 -19.08 -22.64
C ARG A 36 -8.11 -19.78 -21.48
N TYR A 37 -8.63 -20.93 -21.06
CA TYR A 37 -8.13 -21.69 -19.92
C TYR A 37 -8.41 -23.20 -20.03
N GLY A 38 -7.83 -23.98 -19.12
CA GLY A 38 -7.84 -25.44 -19.14
C GLY A 38 -6.54 -26.00 -19.70
N GLU A 39 -6.23 -27.28 -19.47
CA GLU A 39 -4.94 -27.90 -19.82
C GLU A 39 -4.50 -27.63 -21.27
N LYS A 40 -5.45 -27.48 -22.20
CA LYS A 40 -5.19 -27.21 -23.63
C LYS A 40 -5.77 -25.87 -24.09
N LEU A 41 -6.12 -24.97 -23.16
CA LEU A 41 -6.79 -23.70 -23.41
C LEU A 41 -8.11 -23.85 -24.20
N GLU A 42 -8.84 -24.93 -23.93
CA GLU A 42 -10.06 -25.30 -24.64
C GLU A 42 -11.31 -24.53 -24.17
N LYS A 43 -11.31 -24.04 -22.93
CA LYS A 43 -12.41 -23.25 -22.37
C LYS A 43 -12.22 -21.76 -22.65
N ILE A 44 -13.31 -21.01 -22.74
CA ILE A 44 -13.31 -19.58 -23.03
C ILE A 44 -14.22 -18.84 -22.04
N ALA A 45 -13.72 -17.75 -21.47
CA ALA A 45 -14.51 -16.77 -20.74
C ALA A 45 -14.43 -15.40 -21.45
N LEU A 46 -15.56 -14.71 -21.60
CA LEU A 46 -15.59 -13.36 -22.17
C LEU A 46 -15.34 -12.32 -21.08
N ALA A 47 -14.56 -11.29 -21.40
CA ALA A 47 -14.29 -10.21 -20.46
C ALA A 47 -15.38 -9.13 -20.53
N ARG A 48 -15.70 -8.54 -19.37
CA ARG A 48 -16.41 -7.27 -19.27
C ARG A 48 -15.39 -6.14 -19.34
N THR A 49 -15.71 -5.09 -20.10
CA THR A 49 -14.84 -3.92 -20.27
C THR A 49 -15.42 -2.72 -19.54
N SER A 50 -14.59 -2.00 -18.79
CA SER A 50 -14.87 -0.68 -18.23
C SER A 50 -13.72 0.27 -18.52
N LYS A 51 -13.96 1.58 -18.42
CA LYS A 51 -12.92 2.61 -18.57
C LYS A 51 -12.56 3.16 -17.20
N LEU A 52 -11.27 3.42 -16.96
CA LEU A 52 -10.84 4.17 -15.77
C LEU A 52 -11.20 5.64 -15.96
N THR A 53 -11.77 6.27 -14.95
CA THR A 53 -12.44 7.56 -15.10
C THR A 53 -11.58 8.76 -14.72
N ARG A 54 -10.53 8.54 -13.90
CA ARG A 54 -9.69 9.62 -13.34
C ARG A 54 -8.21 9.58 -13.75
N VAL A 55 -7.78 8.54 -14.45
CA VAL A 55 -6.37 8.37 -14.85
C VAL A 55 -5.93 9.39 -15.91
N ARG A 56 -4.84 10.08 -15.62
CA ARG A 56 -4.35 11.26 -16.33
C ARG A 56 -2.82 11.28 -16.34
N GLU A 57 -2.27 12.22 -17.09
CA GLU A 57 -0.87 12.64 -17.06
C GLU A 57 -0.77 14.15 -16.95
N ASP A 58 0.38 14.64 -16.50
CA ASP A 58 0.71 16.05 -16.41
C ASP A 58 2.23 16.28 -16.60
N ALA A 59 2.68 17.54 -16.52
CA ALA A 59 4.09 17.90 -16.70
C ALA A 59 5.08 17.30 -15.69
N LYS A 60 4.59 16.65 -14.63
CA LYS A 60 5.41 15.92 -13.65
C LYS A 60 5.45 14.41 -13.92
N SER A 61 4.73 13.96 -14.94
CA SER A 61 4.69 12.57 -15.36
C SER A 61 5.96 12.20 -16.10
N THR A 62 6.46 10.99 -15.85
CA THR A 62 7.71 10.50 -16.46
C THR A 62 7.38 9.45 -17.49
N THR A 63 7.11 9.88 -18.71
CA THR A 63 6.67 9.07 -19.85
C THR A 63 7.63 9.23 -21.03
N VAL A 64 7.48 8.40 -22.07
CA VAL A 64 8.28 8.53 -23.30
C VAL A 64 7.94 9.84 -24.03
N GLU A 65 6.65 10.18 -24.08
CA GLU A 65 6.15 11.45 -24.61
C GLU A 65 5.86 12.39 -23.44
N ALA A 66 6.40 13.61 -23.47
CA ALA A 66 6.18 14.57 -22.39
C ALA A 66 4.79 15.21 -22.49
N TYR A 67 4.12 15.33 -21.35
CA TYR A 67 2.85 16.05 -21.23
C TYR A 67 3.11 17.49 -20.78
N GLN A 68 2.47 18.47 -21.40
CA GLN A 68 2.62 19.88 -21.00
C GLN A 68 1.51 20.35 -20.05
N SER A 69 0.35 19.71 -20.13
CA SER A 69 -0.84 20.02 -19.35
C SER A 69 -1.49 18.73 -18.86
N LEU A 70 -2.40 18.88 -17.90
CA LEU A 70 -3.24 17.78 -17.45
C LEU A 70 -3.99 17.18 -18.64
N THR A 71 -3.81 15.88 -18.88
CA THR A 71 -4.31 15.16 -20.06
C THR A 71 -4.87 13.81 -19.64
N ASP A 72 -6.08 13.50 -20.07
CA ASP A 72 -6.72 12.20 -19.79
C ASP A 72 -6.01 11.06 -20.54
N ARG A 73 -5.91 9.89 -19.90
CA ARG A 73 -5.42 8.65 -20.53
C ARG A 73 -6.58 7.69 -20.74
N GLU A 74 -6.73 7.19 -21.97
CA GLU A 74 -7.80 6.28 -22.34
C GLU A 74 -7.48 4.82 -21.96
N ILE A 75 -7.57 4.50 -20.67
CA ILE A 75 -7.24 3.16 -20.16
C ILE A 75 -8.51 2.34 -19.93
N TRP A 76 -8.51 1.14 -20.49
CA TRP A 76 -9.62 0.21 -20.45
C TRP A 76 -9.24 -1.01 -19.61
N ARG A 77 -10.10 -1.35 -18.66
CA ARG A 77 -10.01 -2.52 -17.81
C ARG A 77 -10.85 -3.63 -18.40
N HIS A 78 -10.26 -4.82 -18.53
CA HIS A 78 -10.95 -6.02 -18.95
C HIS A 78 -10.93 -7.04 -17.81
N GLN A 79 -12.10 -7.56 -17.46
CA GLN A 79 -12.25 -8.54 -16.39
C GLN A 79 -12.99 -9.76 -16.92
N ALA A 80 -12.34 -10.91 -16.89
CA ALA A 80 -12.97 -12.21 -17.11
C ALA A 80 -13.01 -13.00 -15.80
N GLU A 81 -14.09 -13.75 -15.58
CA GLU A 81 -14.17 -14.70 -14.47
C GLU A 81 -14.09 -16.12 -15.02
N ILE A 82 -13.20 -16.91 -14.45
CA ILE A 82 -13.11 -18.34 -14.70
C ILE A 82 -13.91 -19.03 -13.61
N THR A 83 -14.84 -19.90 -13.98
CA THR A 83 -15.68 -20.68 -13.05
C THR A 83 -15.39 -22.18 -13.17
N ASP A 84 -16.04 -22.96 -12.31
CA ASP A 84 -15.99 -24.43 -12.34
C ASP A 84 -14.55 -24.98 -12.20
N LEU A 85 -13.73 -24.28 -11.40
CA LEU A 85 -12.40 -24.72 -11.01
C LEU A 85 -12.47 -25.77 -9.91
N ASN A 86 -11.58 -26.76 -10.00
CA ASN A 86 -11.42 -27.74 -8.93
C ASN A 86 -10.45 -27.21 -7.87
N PRO A 87 -10.82 -27.21 -6.57
CA PRO A 87 -9.93 -26.70 -5.55
C PRO A 87 -8.66 -27.54 -5.40
N GLY A 88 -7.50 -26.87 -5.48
CA GLY A 88 -6.16 -27.48 -5.44
C GLY A 88 -5.58 -27.79 -6.83
N GLU A 89 -6.32 -27.55 -7.91
CA GLU A 89 -5.83 -27.71 -9.27
C GLU A 89 -5.27 -26.38 -9.80
N ARG A 90 -4.02 -26.40 -10.26
CA ARG A 90 -3.40 -25.28 -10.97
C ARG A 90 -3.54 -25.50 -12.46
N ILE A 91 -4.17 -24.57 -13.16
CA ILE A 91 -4.45 -24.68 -14.60
C ILE A 91 -3.82 -23.52 -15.39
N PRO A 92 -3.47 -23.73 -16.66
CA PRO A 92 -2.96 -22.66 -17.51
C PRO A 92 -4.10 -21.78 -18.05
N TYR A 93 -3.77 -20.51 -18.32
CA TYR A 93 -4.65 -19.55 -18.97
C TYR A 93 -3.89 -18.56 -19.86
N GLN A 94 -4.60 -17.90 -20.77
CA GLN A 94 -4.10 -16.84 -21.64
C GLN A 94 -5.19 -15.83 -21.94
N VAL A 95 -4.87 -14.53 -21.97
CA VAL A 95 -5.82 -13.50 -22.39
C VAL A 95 -5.57 -13.06 -23.82
N THR A 96 -6.61 -12.61 -24.51
CA THR A 96 -6.54 -12.05 -25.86
C THR A 96 -7.47 -10.84 -25.97
N SER A 97 -6.89 -9.70 -26.36
CA SER A 97 -7.64 -8.52 -26.77
C SER A 97 -7.63 -8.41 -28.29
N PHE A 98 -8.79 -8.12 -28.88
CA PHE A 98 -8.95 -7.93 -30.32
C PHE A 98 -9.12 -6.45 -30.63
N GLN A 99 -8.26 -5.92 -31.49
CA GLN A 99 -8.37 -4.58 -32.06
C GLN A 99 -8.49 -4.71 -33.57
N GLU A 100 -9.67 -4.41 -34.10
CA GLU A 100 -10.01 -4.66 -35.50
C GLU A 100 -9.73 -6.13 -35.88
N ASN A 101 -8.78 -6.38 -36.79
CA ASN A 101 -8.38 -7.71 -37.24
C ASN A 101 -7.13 -8.25 -36.53
N THR A 102 -6.59 -7.52 -35.54
CA THR A 102 -5.37 -7.89 -34.81
C THR A 102 -5.72 -8.54 -33.47
N ALA A 103 -5.15 -9.70 -33.20
CA ALA A 103 -5.25 -10.40 -31.91
C ALA A 103 -3.96 -10.18 -31.10
N ILE A 104 -4.08 -9.52 -29.96
CA ILE A 104 -2.98 -9.23 -29.04
C ILE A 104 -3.11 -10.18 -27.85
N ARG A 105 -2.09 -11.00 -27.61
CA ARG A 105 -2.10 -12.09 -26.62
C ARG A 105 -1.06 -11.86 -25.54
N SER A 106 -1.39 -12.26 -24.32
CA SER A 106 -0.41 -12.43 -23.25
C SER A 106 0.42 -13.70 -23.47
N ASP A 107 1.46 -13.87 -22.66
CA ASP A 107 2.08 -15.19 -22.47
C ASP A 107 1.12 -16.16 -21.74
N LEU A 108 1.57 -17.41 -21.59
CA LEU A 108 0.86 -18.43 -20.82
C LEU A 108 1.20 -18.32 -19.34
N TYR A 109 0.18 -18.20 -18.50
CA TYR A 109 0.32 -18.16 -17.05
C TYR A 109 -0.55 -19.23 -16.40
N THR A 110 -0.46 -19.36 -15.09
CA THR A 110 -1.24 -20.35 -14.33
C THR A 110 -2.00 -19.71 -13.20
N LEU A 111 -3.13 -20.30 -12.83
CA LEU A 111 -3.92 -19.88 -11.69
C LEU A 111 -4.46 -21.07 -10.93
N THR A 112 -4.88 -20.81 -9.70
CA THR A 112 -5.52 -21.76 -8.80
C THR A 112 -6.67 -21.02 -8.11
N PRO A 113 -7.82 -21.68 -7.87
CA PRO A 113 -8.83 -21.16 -6.96
C PRO A 113 -8.26 -21.03 -5.53
N THR A 114 -9.06 -20.52 -4.60
CA THR A 114 -8.66 -20.35 -3.21
C THR A 114 -8.15 -21.68 -2.62
N PRO A 115 -6.97 -21.69 -1.96
CA PRO A 115 -6.41 -22.89 -1.36
C PRO A 115 -7.33 -23.47 -0.29
N LYS A 116 -7.38 -24.81 -0.22
CA LYS A 116 -8.07 -25.52 0.85
C LYS A 116 -7.34 -25.34 2.19
N LYS A 117 -8.08 -25.45 3.29
CA LYS A 117 -7.52 -25.58 4.64
C LYS A 117 -6.45 -26.68 4.69
N GLY A 118 -5.34 -26.43 5.38
CA GLY A 118 -4.18 -27.32 5.45
C GLY A 118 -3.23 -27.28 4.24
N THR A 119 -3.46 -26.40 3.27
CA THR A 119 -2.49 -26.17 2.17
C THR A 119 -1.32 -25.35 2.70
N ASN A 120 -0.10 -25.81 2.45
CA ASN A 120 1.13 -25.06 2.73
C ASN A 120 1.27 -23.92 1.71
N LEU A 121 1.47 -22.70 2.19
CA LEU A 121 1.48 -21.48 1.38
C LEU A 121 2.69 -20.62 1.73
N LYS A 122 3.21 -19.93 0.72
CA LYS A 122 4.19 -18.84 0.85
C LYS A 122 3.55 -17.53 0.41
N ILE A 123 3.35 -16.62 1.34
CA ILE A 123 2.74 -15.32 1.07
C ILE A 123 3.81 -14.23 1.10
N LEU A 124 3.91 -13.45 0.02
CA LEU A 124 4.75 -12.25 0.00
C LEU A 124 4.09 -11.15 0.84
N LEU A 125 4.81 -10.66 1.84
CA LEU A 125 4.45 -9.49 2.64
C LEU A 125 5.29 -8.31 2.17
N THR A 126 4.64 -7.30 1.57
CA THR A 126 5.32 -6.12 1.02
C THR A 126 4.47 -4.86 1.17
N SER A 127 5.07 -3.68 1.00
CA SER A 127 4.38 -2.39 1.06
C SER A 127 5.21 -1.30 0.38
N ASP A 128 4.65 -0.10 0.19
CA ASP A 128 5.37 1.14 -0.15
C ASP A 128 6.18 1.05 -1.45
N HIS A 129 5.60 0.39 -2.47
CA HIS A 129 6.27 0.18 -3.75
C HIS A 129 6.53 1.48 -4.48
N GLN A 130 5.54 2.36 -4.59
CA GLN A 130 5.59 3.78 -4.97
C GLN A 130 6.66 4.17 -6.02
N LEU A 131 6.89 3.33 -7.03
CA LEU A 131 7.98 3.52 -8.01
C LEU A 131 9.38 3.69 -7.37
N MET A 132 9.55 3.17 -6.16
CA MET A 132 10.76 3.33 -5.39
C MET A 132 11.93 2.61 -6.06
N PRO A 133 13.15 3.17 -5.99
CA PRO A 133 14.26 2.74 -6.83
C PRO A 133 14.64 1.26 -6.75
N MET A 134 14.43 0.60 -5.61
CA MET A 134 14.79 -0.81 -5.43
C MET A 134 13.61 -1.77 -5.58
N THR A 135 12.40 -1.31 -5.93
CA THR A 135 11.20 -2.17 -6.08
C THR A 135 11.41 -3.25 -7.14
N ALA A 136 11.94 -2.90 -8.32
CA ALA A 136 12.22 -3.87 -9.37
C ALA A 136 13.29 -4.91 -8.93
N ALA A 137 14.33 -4.47 -8.22
CA ALA A 137 15.34 -5.38 -7.67
C ALA A 137 14.75 -6.29 -6.59
N ASN A 138 13.93 -5.74 -5.70
CA ASN A 138 13.26 -6.45 -4.62
C ASN A 138 12.44 -7.62 -5.16
N LEU A 139 11.52 -7.35 -6.08
CA LEU A 139 10.59 -8.34 -6.62
C LEU A 139 11.30 -9.37 -7.49
N GLN A 140 12.35 -8.96 -8.22
CA GLN A 140 13.21 -9.92 -8.93
C GLN A 140 13.88 -10.89 -7.95
N LYS A 141 14.40 -10.38 -6.83
CA LYS A 141 15.01 -11.21 -5.79
C LYS A 141 14.00 -12.07 -5.03
N VAL A 142 12.74 -11.67 -4.90
CA VAL A 142 11.66 -12.55 -4.43
C VAL A 142 11.55 -13.77 -5.36
N SER A 143 11.40 -13.55 -6.66
CA SER A 143 11.27 -14.65 -7.63
C SER A 143 12.51 -15.56 -7.68
N GLU A 144 13.72 -14.99 -7.62
CA GLU A 144 14.97 -15.76 -7.62
C GLU A 144 15.19 -16.58 -6.33
N THR A 145 14.73 -16.08 -5.18
CA THR A 145 14.99 -16.70 -3.87
C THR A 145 13.89 -17.67 -3.46
N ILE A 146 12.63 -17.28 -3.67
CA ILE A 146 11.45 -18.00 -3.17
C ILE A 146 10.80 -18.84 -4.28
N GLY A 147 10.99 -18.44 -5.53
CA GLY A 147 10.24 -18.95 -6.67
C GLY A 147 8.85 -18.32 -6.74
N GLN A 148 7.88 -19.13 -7.11
CA GLN A 148 6.48 -18.74 -7.14
C GLN A 148 5.92 -18.63 -5.71
N VAL A 149 5.34 -17.48 -5.39
CA VAL A 149 4.53 -17.28 -4.18
C VAL A 149 3.06 -17.61 -4.45
N ASP A 150 2.29 -17.87 -3.39
CA ASP A 150 0.87 -18.26 -3.50
C ASP A 150 -0.08 -17.06 -3.40
N ALA A 151 0.34 -15.98 -2.76
CA ALA A 151 -0.36 -14.69 -2.79
C ALA A 151 0.59 -13.54 -2.42
N VAL A 152 0.13 -12.31 -2.68
CA VAL A 152 0.78 -11.08 -2.24
C VAL A 152 -0.16 -10.33 -1.29
N PHE A 153 0.30 -10.08 -0.06
CA PHE A 153 -0.34 -9.15 0.87
C PHE A 153 0.44 -7.83 0.80
N LEU A 154 -0.22 -6.79 0.28
CA LEU A 154 0.42 -5.50 0.01
C LEU A 154 -0.20 -4.41 0.89
N ALA A 155 0.54 -3.94 1.90
CA ALA A 155 0.03 -3.06 2.95
C ALA A 155 -0.05 -1.57 2.57
N GLY A 156 -0.58 -1.27 1.38
CA GLY A 156 -0.80 0.10 0.89
C GLY A 156 0.43 0.75 0.26
N ASP A 157 0.21 1.97 -0.25
CA ASP A 157 1.17 2.78 -0.98
C ASP A 157 1.76 2.02 -2.20
N LEU A 158 0.88 1.75 -3.16
CA LEU A 158 1.19 1.00 -4.38
C LEU A 158 1.94 1.88 -5.39
N VAL A 159 1.48 3.12 -5.57
CA VAL A 159 2.05 4.15 -6.45
C VAL A 159 2.21 5.46 -5.67
N ASN A 160 2.82 6.52 -6.24
CA ASN A 160 2.88 7.82 -5.55
C ASN A 160 1.60 8.64 -5.77
N ILE A 161 1.07 8.65 -6.98
CA ILE A 161 -0.09 9.45 -7.34
C ILE A 161 -1.09 8.53 -8.07
N PRO A 162 -2.22 8.19 -7.45
CA PRO A 162 -3.11 7.14 -7.96
C PRO A 162 -3.78 7.55 -9.26
N ASP A 163 -4.06 8.83 -9.48
CA ASP A 163 -4.59 9.34 -10.76
C ASP A 163 -3.53 9.43 -11.87
N ARG A 164 -2.24 9.19 -11.62
CA ARG A 164 -1.20 9.23 -12.66
C ARG A 164 -1.07 7.88 -13.33
N ALA A 165 -1.48 7.78 -14.59
CA ALA A 165 -1.49 6.51 -15.32
C ALA A 165 -0.11 5.86 -15.44
N SER A 166 0.91 6.64 -15.80
CA SER A 166 2.28 6.14 -15.98
C SER A 166 2.84 5.44 -14.75
N GLU A 167 2.42 5.84 -13.54
CA GLU A 167 2.86 5.20 -12.30
C GLU A 167 2.38 3.75 -12.16
N TRP A 168 1.19 3.46 -12.68
CA TRP A 168 0.68 2.10 -12.74
C TRP A 168 1.32 1.29 -13.87
N PHE A 169 1.45 1.89 -15.05
CA PHE A 169 1.56 1.13 -16.29
C PHE A 169 2.91 1.24 -17.02
N ASP A 170 3.47 2.44 -17.21
CA ASP A 170 4.49 2.67 -18.25
C ASP A 170 5.45 3.87 -18.03
N ASP A 171 5.77 4.17 -16.78
CA ASP A 171 6.81 5.10 -16.38
C ASP A 171 8.11 4.80 -17.12
N SER A 172 8.67 5.80 -17.80
CA SER A 172 9.80 5.64 -18.71
C SER A 172 11.12 5.34 -18.01
N ARG A 173 11.19 5.48 -16.66
CA ARG A 173 12.31 4.98 -15.85
C ARG A 173 12.26 3.47 -15.66
N GLY A 174 11.12 2.84 -15.99
CA GLY A 174 10.89 1.40 -15.91
C GLY A 174 10.47 0.91 -14.53
N GLY A 175 9.93 1.78 -13.67
CA GLY A 175 9.62 1.49 -12.26
C GLY A 175 8.14 1.35 -11.93
N SER A 176 7.25 1.33 -12.93
CA SER A 176 5.80 1.25 -12.72
C SER A 176 5.35 0.01 -11.97
N PHE A 177 4.23 0.14 -11.27
CA PHE A 177 3.67 -0.89 -10.40
C PHE A 177 3.47 -2.24 -11.10
N PHE A 178 2.68 -2.28 -12.19
CA PHE A 178 2.39 -3.52 -12.89
C PHE A 178 3.65 -4.15 -13.50
N PRO A 179 4.48 -3.42 -14.29
CA PRO A 179 5.72 -3.98 -14.82
C PRO A 179 6.64 -4.60 -13.76
N CYS A 180 6.79 -3.99 -12.58
CA CYS A 180 7.63 -4.53 -11.51
C CYS A 180 7.10 -5.85 -10.94
N LEU A 181 5.79 -5.96 -10.73
CA LEU A 181 5.13 -7.18 -10.24
C LEU A 181 4.89 -8.24 -11.32
N GLN A 182 5.18 -7.91 -12.58
CA GLN A 182 4.98 -8.77 -13.74
C GLN A 182 6.28 -9.26 -14.37
N GLY A 183 7.45 -8.88 -13.85
CA GLY A 183 8.73 -9.26 -14.44
C GLY A 183 9.01 -8.55 -15.77
N ARG A 184 8.34 -7.42 -16.01
CA ARG A 184 8.42 -6.62 -17.25
C ARG A 184 9.00 -5.23 -17.03
N ALA A 185 9.46 -4.92 -15.81
CA ALA A 185 10.13 -3.67 -15.53
C ALA A 185 11.45 -3.55 -16.31
N ASN A 186 12.00 -2.34 -16.36
CA ASN A 186 13.30 -2.09 -16.97
C ASN A 186 14.05 -1.02 -16.19
N TYR A 187 14.08 -1.16 -14.87
CA TYR A 187 14.61 -0.14 -13.98
C TYR A 187 16.12 -0.23 -13.91
N THR A 188 16.81 0.86 -14.22
CA THR A 188 18.27 0.93 -14.15
C THR A 188 18.70 1.52 -12.81
N LEU A 189 19.34 0.71 -11.97
CA LEU A 189 20.00 1.15 -10.75
C LEU A 189 21.49 1.37 -11.01
N THR A 190 21.99 2.56 -10.66
CA THR A 190 23.42 2.86 -10.68
C THR A 190 23.93 2.93 -9.25
N LYS A 191 24.82 2.01 -8.86
CA LYS A 191 25.46 1.97 -7.54
C LYS A 191 26.96 1.75 -7.72
N ASN A 192 27.79 2.54 -7.03
CA ASN A 192 29.25 2.44 -7.12
C ASN A 192 29.81 2.45 -8.56
N GLY A 193 29.18 3.20 -9.47
CA GLY A 193 29.56 3.26 -10.89
C GLY A 193 29.12 2.06 -11.73
N ILE A 194 28.46 1.06 -11.14
CA ILE A 194 27.91 -0.12 -11.82
C ILE A 194 26.44 0.13 -12.13
N GLN A 195 26.06 -0.01 -13.40
CA GLN A 195 24.67 0.00 -13.83
C GLN A 195 24.13 -1.42 -13.89
N THR A 196 23.04 -1.68 -13.18
CA THR A 196 22.32 -2.95 -13.22
C THR A 196 20.87 -2.69 -13.61
N ILE A 197 20.35 -3.46 -14.56
CA ILE A 197 18.96 -3.39 -14.99
C ILE A 197 18.18 -4.50 -14.28
N TYR A 198 17.16 -4.13 -13.52
CA TYR A 198 16.27 -5.07 -12.86
C TYR A 198 14.90 -5.13 -13.57
N LYS A 199 14.34 -6.33 -13.65
CA LYS A 199 13.11 -6.63 -14.39
C LYS A 199 11.87 -6.81 -13.52
N GLY A 200 12.02 -6.82 -12.20
CA GLY A 200 10.93 -7.21 -11.32
C GLY A 200 10.74 -8.73 -11.29
N GLY A 201 9.61 -9.21 -10.77
CA GLY A 201 9.30 -10.63 -10.68
C GLY A 201 7.96 -10.96 -11.35
N GLU A 202 7.85 -12.09 -12.03
CA GLU A 202 6.57 -12.58 -12.60
C GLU A 202 5.69 -13.18 -11.48
N ILE A 203 5.00 -12.31 -10.74
CA ILE A 203 4.31 -12.69 -9.50
C ILE A 203 2.79 -12.72 -9.71
N ILE A 204 2.20 -11.57 -10.04
CA ILE A 204 0.74 -11.39 -9.94
C ILE A 204 -0.04 -12.02 -11.10
N GLN A 205 0.66 -12.45 -12.15
CA GLN A 205 0.08 -13.30 -13.19
C GLN A 205 -0.24 -14.70 -12.65
N ASN A 206 0.44 -15.13 -11.60
CA ASN A 206 0.31 -16.48 -11.08
C ASN A 206 -0.15 -16.58 -9.62
N ALA A 207 -0.27 -15.45 -8.93
CA ALA A 207 -0.69 -15.33 -7.54
C ALA A 207 -1.63 -14.13 -7.36
N PRO A 208 -2.75 -14.27 -6.63
CA PRO A 208 -3.63 -13.13 -6.31
C PRO A 208 -2.92 -12.11 -5.43
N LEU A 209 -3.21 -10.83 -5.68
CA LEU A 209 -2.76 -9.70 -4.87
C LEU A 209 -3.92 -9.15 -4.04
N PHE A 210 -3.69 -8.98 -2.73
CA PHE A 210 -4.63 -8.41 -1.78
C PHE A 210 -4.06 -7.10 -1.22
N PRO A 211 -4.52 -5.94 -1.71
CA PRO A 211 -4.01 -4.66 -1.27
C PRO A 211 -4.82 -4.08 -0.10
N ALA A 212 -4.13 -3.34 0.77
CA ALA A 212 -4.72 -2.35 1.67
C ALA A 212 -4.65 -0.96 1.02
N ILE A 213 -5.44 -0.01 1.54
CA ILE A 213 -5.38 1.39 1.13
C ILE A 213 -4.39 2.12 2.05
N GLY A 214 -3.31 2.61 1.46
CA GLY A 214 -2.37 3.57 2.05
C GLY A 214 -2.75 5.01 1.73
N ASN A 215 -1.95 5.96 2.20
CA ASN A 215 -2.24 7.37 1.94
C ASN A 215 -2.00 7.76 0.47
N HIS A 216 -1.19 7.01 -0.27
CA HIS A 216 -0.97 7.23 -1.69
C HIS A 216 -2.03 6.59 -2.60
N GLU A 217 -3.04 5.91 -2.06
CA GLU A 217 -4.22 5.49 -2.83
C GLU A 217 -5.35 6.54 -2.80
N VAL A 218 -5.17 7.62 -2.04
CA VAL A 218 -6.18 8.65 -1.80
C VAL A 218 -5.84 9.94 -2.55
N MET A 219 -6.66 10.31 -3.53
CA MET A 219 -6.61 11.65 -4.14
C MET A 219 -7.35 12.66 -3.30
N GLY A 220 -6.82 13.89 -3.23
CA GLY A 220 -7.55 15.04 -2.72
C GLY A 220 -8.55 15.63 -3.72
N ARG A 221 -8.80 16.94 -3.62
CA ARG A 221 -9.84 17.63 -4.37
C ARG A 221 -9.58 17.61 -5.88
N PHE A 222 -10.54 17.07 -6.62
CA PHE A 222 -10.50 16.98 -8.07
C PHE A 222 -10.45 18.36 -8.74
N SER A 223 -9.62 18.47 -9.76
CA SER A 223 -9.51 19.65 -10.63
C SER A 223 -9.15 19.24 -12.05
N THR A 224 -9.63 20.01 -13.03
CA THR A 224 -9.26 19.88 -14.44
C THR A 224 -8.14 20.83 -14.85
N SER A 225 -7.69 21.71 -13.95
CA SER A 225 -6.67 22.73 -14.24
C SER A 225 -5.43 22.66 -13.36
N ARG A 226 -5.54 22.09 -12.14
CA ARG A 226 -4.42 21.89 -11.22
C ARG A 226 -3.67 20.61 -11.51
N GLY A 227 -2.35 20.60 -11.32
CA GLY A 227 -1.53 19.40 -11.51
C GLY A 227 -1.90 18.26 -10.56
N LEU A 228 -1.53 17.04 -10.88
CA LEU A 228 -1.90 15.86 -10.09
C LEU A 228 -1.27 15.87 -8.69
N ASN A 229 -0.02 16.32 -8.58
CA ASN A 229 0.64 16.51 -7.27
C ASN A 229 -0.12 17.50 -6.38
N GLU A 230 -0.59 18.61 -6.94
CA GLU A 230 -1.36 19.62 -6.19
C GLU A 230 -2.71 19.05 -5.74
N GLN A 231 -3.39 18.26 -6.59
CA GLN A 231 -4.64 17.60 -6.23
C GLN A 231 -4.44 16.56 -5.12
N PHE A 232 -3.38 15.74 -5.21
CA PHE A 232 -3.03 14.72 -4.22
C PHE A 232 -2.83 15.32 -2.82
N GLU A 233 -2.05 16.40 -2.71
CA GLU A 233 -1.78 17.06 -1.44
C GLU A 233 -2.99 17.82 -0.86
N ASP A 234 -4.06 17.99 -1.65
CA ASP A 234 -5.16 18.89 -1.33
C ASP A 234 -6.44 18.18 -0.86
N ALA A 235 -6.30 17.04 -0.18
CA ALA A 235 -7.43 16.49 0.56
C ALA A 235 -7.75 17.34 1.79
N ILE A 236 -9.04 17.42 2.11
CA ILE A 236 -9.58 18.04 3.32
C ILE A 236 -10.64 17.12 3.93
N PRO A 237 -10.90 17.19 5.25
CA PRO A 237 -11.95 16.38 5.86
C PRO A 237 -13.32 16.61 5.22
N HIS A 238 -14.15 15.56 5.12
CA HIS A 238 -15.49 15.67 4.54
C HIS A 238 -16.36 16.75 5.20
N PHE A 239 -16.30 16.90 6.52
CA PHE A 239 -17.09 17.91 7.23
C PHE A 239 -16.63 19.34 6.90
N ILE A 240 -15.34 19.54 6.64
CA ILE A 240 -14.80 20.82 6.18
C ILE A 240 -15.27 21.11 4.76
N ALA A 241 -15.19 20.13 3.85
CA ALA A 241 -15.70 20.31 2.49
C ALA A 241 -17.17 20.74 2.49
N LYS A 242 -18.02 20.11 3.32
CA LYS A 242 -19.42 20.50 3.51
C LYS A 242 -19.56 21.92 4.05
N LYS A 243 -18.72 22.34 5.00
CA LYS A 243 -18.74 23.70 5.56
C LYS A 243 -18.34 24.77 4.53
N LEU A 244 -17.45 24.41 3.60
CA LEU A 244 -16.98 25.28 2.52
C LEU A 244 -17.90 25.26 1.29
N ALA A 245 -18.96 24.44 1.29
CA ALA A 245 -19.87 24.35 0.15
C ALA A 245 -20.67 25.64 -0.02
N GLU A 246 -20.62 26.22 -1.22
CA GLU A 246 -21.44 27.38 -1.60
C GLU A 246 -22.92 27.00 -1.72
N ASP A 247 -23.19 25.80 -2.23
CA ASP A 247 -24.53 25.23 -2.36
C ASP A 247 -24.60 23.89 -1.61
N THR A 248 -25.28 23.91 -0.45
CA THR A 248 -25.48 22.71 0.37
C THR A 248 -26.40 21.68 -0.28
N ALA A 249 -27.27 22.08 -1.22
CA ALA A 249 -28.18 21.17 -1.93
C ALA A 249 -27.44 20.28 -2.94
N ALA A 250 -26.25 20.71 -3.41
CA ALA A 250 -25.40 19.93 -4.31
C ALA A 250 -24.60 18.82 -3.60
N ILE A 251 -24.57 18.79 -2.27
CA ILE A 251 -23.78 17.84 -1.49
C ILE A 251 -24.38 16.44 -1.60
N ASN A 252 -23.72 15.60 -2.38
CA ASN A 252 -23.93 14.15 -2.45
C ASN A 252 -22.58 13.42 -2.42
N GLU A 253 -22.59 12.08 -2.53
CA GLU A 253 -21.36 11.28 -2.49
C GLU A 253 -20.37 11.66 -3.60
N ASN A 254 -20.83 11.82 -4.84
CA ASN A 254 -19.98 12.21 -5.96
C ASN A 254 -19.39 13.63 -5.78
N TRP A 255 -20.17 14.54 -5.19
CA TRP A 255 -19.69 15.86 -4.84
C TRP A 255 -18.57 15.78 -3.79
N LEU A 256 -18.74 14.96 -2.74
CA LEU A 256 -17.70 14.77 -1.71
C LEU A 256 -16.43 14.16 -2.27
N LYS A 257 -16.54 13.15 -3.15
CA LYS A 257 -15.38 12.55 -3.85
C LYS A 257 -14.55 13.60 -4.60
N ASN A 258 -15.21 14.59 -5.20
CA ASN A 258 -14.55 15.65 -5.96
C ASN A 258 -14.09 16.84 -5.10
N LYS A 259 -14.72 17.08 -3.94
CA LYS A 259 -14.53 18.30 -3.12
C LYS A 259 -13.85 18.05 -1.78
N ALA A 260 -13.55 16.79 -1.44
CA ALA A 260 -12.72 16.40 -0.31
C ALA A 260 -11.60 15.47 -0.79
N PHE A 261 -11.88 14.16 -0.83
CA PHE A 261 -10.95 13.14 -1.28
C PHE A 261 -11.68 11.89 -1.77
N ASN A 262 -10.97 11.02 -2.49
CA ASN A 262 -11.50 9.74 -2.98
C ASN A 262 -10.39 8.70 -3.21
N THR A 263 -10.81 7.45 -3.38
CA THR A 263 -9.97 6.27 -3.70
C THR A 263 -10.39 5.64 -5.03
N GLU A 264 -10.99 6.41 -5.94
CA GLU A 264 -11.74 5.86 -7.07
C GLU A 264 -10.86 5.10 -8.06
N THR A 265 -9.68 5.61 -8.41
CA THR A 265 -8.77 4.89 -9.30
C THR A 265 -8.31 3.56 -8.69
N TYR A 266 -8.06 3.52 -7.38
CA TYR A 266 -7.77 2.26 -6.68
C TYR A 266 -8.94 1.27 -6.79
N GLU A 267 -10.17 1.72 -6.52
CA GLU A 267 -11.38 0.88 -6.59
C GLU A 267 -11.73 0.45 -8.04
N GLU A 268 -11.33 1.24 -9.05
CA GLU A 268 -11.50 0.89 -10.47
C GLU A 268 -10.47 -0.13 -10.95
N ILE A 269 -9.24 -0.11 -10.40
CA ILE A 269 -8.18 -1.06 -10.74
C ILE A 269 -8.41 -2.40 -10.01
N PHE A 270 -8.73 -2.35 -8.71
CA PHE A 270 -8.83 -3.53 -7.85
C PHE A 270 -10.26 -3.93 -7.53
N SER A 271 -10.64 -5.15 -7.92
CA SER A 271 -11.85 -5.79 -7.39
C SER A 271 -11.60 -6.23 -5.96
N LEU A 272 -12.32 -5.61 -5.01
CA LEU A 272 -12.26 -5.93 -3.59
C LEU A 272 -13.38 -6.90 -3.18
N PRO A 273 -13.19 -7.77 -2.18
CA PRO A 273 -14.20 -8.75 -1.78
C PRO A 273 -15.53 -8.15 -1.31
N GLN A 274 -15.51 -6.98 -0.68
CA GLN A 274 -16.70 -6.34 -0.10
C GLN A 274 -16.65 -4.81 -0.22
N ASN A 275 -15.71 -4.19 0.49
CA ASN A 275 -15.59 -2.74 0.64
C ASN A 275 -14.10 -2.35 0.75
N LYS A 276 -13.82 -1.09 1.07
CA LYS A 276 -12.46 -0.52 1.27
C LYS A 276 -11.66 -1.19 2.39
N TYR A 277 -12.37 -1.84 3.31
CA TYR A 277 -11.86 -2.79 4.28
C TYR A 277 -12.67 -4.09 4.15
N TYR A 278 -12.00 -5.23 4.32
CA TYR A 278 -12.58 -6.54 4.00
C TYR A 278 -11.87 -7.68 4.74
N SER A 279 -12.46 -8.86 4.70
CA SER A 279 -11.89 -10.09 5.23
C SER A 279 -12.08 -11.24 4.25
N LEU A 280 -11.14 -12.19 4.26
CA LEU A 280 -11.22 -13.42 3.47
C LEU A 280 -10.41 -14.55 4.09
N THR A 281 -10.75 -15.78 3.72
CA THR A 281 -10.00 -16.98 4.11
C THR A 281 -9.18 -17.46 2.92
N PHE A 282 -7.89 -17.72 3.13
CA PHE A 282 -6.98 -18.20 2.10
C PHE A 282 -6.13 -19.34 2.68
N GLY A 283 -6.51 -20.59 2.38
CA GLY A 283 -5.98 -21.77 3.06
C GLY A 283 -6.26 -21.74 4.57
N ASP A 284 -5.20 -21.74 5.37
CA ASP A 284 -5.26 -21.68 6.84
C ASP A 284 -5.27 -20.25 7.41
N ILE A 285 -5.18 -19.24 6.54
CA ILE A 285 -5.11 -17.82 6.92
C ILE A 285 -6.50 -17.20 6.90
N ARG A 286 -6.87 -16.50 7.98
CA ARG A 286 -7.88 -15.44 7.93
C ARG A 286 -7.15 -14.11 7.82
N LEU A 287 -7.31 -13.47 6.67
CA LEU A 287 -6.80 -12.12 6.42
C LEU A 287 -7.92 -11.11 6.67
N VAL A 288 -7.63 -10.11 7.49
CA VAL A 288 -8.46 -8.92 7.69
C VAL A 288 -7.67 -7.70 7.20
N VAL A 289 -8.23 -6.96 6.26
CA VAL A 289 -7.62 -5.75 5.68
C VAL A 289 -8.41 -4.53 6.12
N LEU A 290 -7.74 -3.58 6.76
CA LEU A 290 -8.34 -2.34 7.27
C LEU A 290 -7.89 -1.12 6.46
N TYR A 291 -8.79 -0.15 6.34
CA TYR A 291 -8.50 1.18 5.84
C TYR A 291 -8.10 2.09 7.01
N VAL A 292 -6.85 1.95 7.43
CA VAL A 292 -6.25 2.75 8.51
C VAL A 292 -5.06 3.51 7.92
N THR A 293 -5.33 4.74 7.49
CA THR A 293 -4.33 5.70 7.03
C THR A 293 -4.85 7.13 7.18
N ASN A 294 -3.93 8.09 7.10
CA ASN A 294 -4.18 9.52 7.21
C ASN A 294 -3.54 10.24 6.02
N ILE A 295 -3.90 11.50 5.81
CA ILE A 295 -3.24 12.26 4.76
C ILE A 295 -1.75 12.43 5.06
N TRP A 296 -0.88 12.18 4.08
CA TRP A 296 0.50 12.59 4.22
C TRP A 296 0.61 14.12 4.26
N ARG A 297 1.24 14.63 5.32
CA ARG A 297 1.55 16.05 5.51
C ARG A 297 3.02 16.24 5.75
N ASN A 298 3.54 17.35 5.25
CA ASN A 298 4.94 17.70 5.38
C ASN A 298 5.33 17.73 6.88
N PRO A 299 6.34 16.95 7.30
CA PRO A 299 6.80 16.93 8.69
C PRO A 299 7.56 18.20 9.10
N ASN A 300 7.96 19.05 8.15
CA ASN A 300 8.71 20.25 8.43
C ASN A 300 7.88 21.26 9.25
N LEU A 301 8.54 21.93 10.20
CA LEU A 301 7.97 22.95 11.08
C LEU A 301 8.11 24.37 10.51
N GLU A 302 8.68 24.53 9.30
CA GLU A 302 8.84 25.82 8.66
C GLU A 302 7.49 26.53 8.42
N PRO A 303 7.40 27.86 8.60
CA PRO A 303 6.13 28.58 8.50
C PRO A 303 5.48 28.59 7.11
N SER A 304 6.22 28.24 6.07
CA SER A 304 5.71 28.14 4.70
C SER A 304 5.13 26.76 4.37
N ALA A 305 5.22 25.78 5.27
CA ALA A 305 4.72 24.43 5.03
C ALA A 305 3.21 24.36 5.29
N ARG A 306 2.49 23.65 4.41
CA ARG A 306 1.17 23.09 4.73
C ARG A 306 1.40 21.80 5.52
N GLY A 307 1.72 21.96 6.80
CA GLY A 307 2.37 20.94 7.61
C GLY A 307 1.42 20.10 8.46
N ARG A 308 2.01 19.16 9.22
CA ARG A 308 1.30 18.36 10.23
C ARG A 308 0.72 19.23 11.35
N TYR A 309 1.51 20.21 11.81
CA TYR A 309 1.22 20.95 13.04
C TYR A 309 0.74 22.38 12.81
N TYR A 310 1.02 22.96 11.64
CA TYR A 310 0.72 24.37 11.35
C TYR A 310 0.24 24.53 9.92
N GLU A 311 -0.62 25.53 9.73
CA GLU A 311 -0.94 26.03 8.39
C GLU A 311 0.15 26.93 7.84
N ASN A 312 0.20 27.02 6.51
CA ASN A 312 1.07 27.95 5.82
C ASN A 312 0.69 29.39 6.20
N GLN A 313 1.64 30.18 6.69
CA GLN A 313 1.43 31.57 7.11
C GLN A 313 0.83 32.45 6.00
N ARG A 314 1.07 32.13 4.73
CA ARG A 314 0.55 32.89 3.58
C ARG A 314 -0.93 32.64 3.30
N ASP A 315 -1.51 31.57 3.87
CA ASP A 315 -2.88 31.14 3.60
C ASP A 315 -3.80 31.28 4.84
N LEU A 316 -3.34 31.95 5.91
CA LEU A 316 -4.11 32.07 7.17
C LEU A 316 -5.46 32.79 7.00
N ASP A 317 -5.60 33.69 6.03
CA ASP A 317 -6.86 34.36 5.69
C ASP A 317 -7.71 33.56 4.67
N ARG A 318 -7.25 32.37 4.27
CA ARG A 318 -7.86 31.51 3.24
C ARG A 318 -8.12 30.10 3.78
N PRO A 319 -9.18 29.90 4.61
CA PRO A 319 -9.54 28.58 5.11
C PRO A 319 -9.74 27.53 4.01
N ASP A 320 -10.19 27.95 2.82
CA ASP A 320 -10.34 27.08 1.65
C ASP A 320 -9.02 26.46 1.13
N ARG A 321 -7.88 26.98 1.60
CA ARG A 321 -6.51 26.54 1.26
C ARG A 321 -5.79 25.82 2.42
N TRP A 322 -6.37 25.80 3.62
CA TRP A 322 -5.77 25.14 4.77
C TRP A 322 -5.64 23.62 4.55
N GLY A 323 -4.60 23.01 5.10
CA GLY A 323 -4.36 21.57 5.13
C GLY A 323 -5.18 20.80 6.16
N TYR A 324 -5.70 21.48 7.19
CA TYR A 324 -6.45 20.89 8.28
C TYR A 324 -5.67 19.79 9.01
N GLY A 325 -4.36 20.00 9.13
CA GLY A 325 -3.45 19.03 9.74
C GLY A 325 -3.38 17.68 9.02
N GLN A 326 -2.85 16.69 9.73
CA GLN A 326 -2.75 15.29 9.36
C GLN A 326 -4.04 14.56 9.78
N HIS A 327 -5.13 14.81 9.07
CA HIS A 327 -6.42 14.20 9.35
C HIS A 327 -6.52 12.76 8.84
N ILE A 328 -7.39 11.99 9.50
CA ILE A 328 -7.67 10.59 9.18
C ILE A 328 -8.68 10.52 8.03
N PHE A 329 -8.48 9.60 7.09
CA PHE A 329 -9.41 9.42 5.96
C PHE A 329 -10.63 8.58 6.35
N GLU A 330 -10.42 7.50 7.10
CA GLU A 330 -11.48 6.59 7.55
C GLU A 330 -11.36 6.34 9.06
N PRO A 331 -12.39 6.66 9.87
CA PRO A 331 -12.32 6.50 11.32
C PRO A 331 -12.21 5.03 11.78
N ILE A 332 -11.31 4.77 12.72
CA ILE A 332 -11.13 3.45 13.38
C ILE A 332 -11.34 3.49 14.90
N ALA A 333 -11.69 4.66 15.45
CA ALA A 333 -11.99 4.79 16.87
C ALA A 333 -13.20 3.92 17.28
N GLN A 334 -13.25 3.54 18.55
CA GLN A 334 -14.34 2.74 19.10
C GLN A 334 -15.70 3.33 18.75
N GLY A 335 -16.58 2.51 18.18
CA GLY A 335 -17.92 2.92 17.74
C GLY A 335 -18.00 3.45 16.31
N SER A 336 -16.88 3.61 15.59
CA SER A 336 -16.90 3.88 14.15
C SER A 336 -17.48 2.70 13.36
N PRO A 337 -18.02 2.92 12.14
CA PRO A 337 -18.50 1.84 11.29
C PRO A 337 -17.46 0.74 11.02
N GLN A 338 -16.20 1.14 10.75
CA GLN A 338 -15.11 0.20 10.52
C GLN A 338 -14.76 -0.59 11.81
N TYR A 339 -14.72 0.06 12.97
CA TYR A 339 -14.47 -0.61 14.25
C TYR A 339 -15.56 -1.63 14.59
N GLN A 340 -16.84 -1.25 14.43
CA GLN A 340 -17.97 -2.15 14.70
C GLN A 340 -18.03 -3.32 13.72
N TRP A 341 -17.65 -3.11 12.46
CA TRP A 341 -17.49 -4.19 11.49
C TRP A 341 -16.36 -5.13 11.93
N LEU A 342 -15.21 -4.58 12.32
CA LEU A 342 -14.07 -5.37 12.78
C LEU A 342 -14.41 -6.20 14.01
N GLU A 343 -15.09 -5.62 15.01
CA GLU A 343 -15.53 -6.36 16.19
C GLU A 343 -16.40 -7.56 15.82
N LYS A 344 -17.31 -7.42 14.85
CA LYS A 344 -18.12 -8.53 14.34
C LYS A 344 -17.27 -9.57 13.62
N GLU A 345 -16.33 -9.13 12.78
CA GLU A 345 -15.42 -10.01 12.04
C GLU A 345 -14.53 -10.83 12.99
N LEU A 346 -13.95 -10.22 14.02
CA LEU A 346 -13.11 -10.92 15.00
C LEU A 346 -13.89 -11.94 15.85
N ASN A 347 -15.20 -11.74 15.98
CA ASN A 347 -16.12 -12.69 16.62
C ASN A 347 -16.74 -13.70 15.65
N SER A 348 -16.41 -13.63 14.35
CA SER A 348 -16.89 -14.59 13.36
C SER A 348 -16.27 -15.97 13.59
N ARG A 349 -16.98 -17.01 13.15
CA ARG A 349 -16.48 -18.39 13.22
C ARG A 349 -15.22 -18.55 12.38
N GLU A 350 -15.21 -17.97 11.19
CA GLU A 350 -14.11 -18.00 10.23
C GLU A 350 -12.84 -17.43 10.85
N PHE A 351 -12.93 -16.33 11.60
CA PHE A 351 -11.79 -15.75 12.29
C PHE A 351 -11.37 -16.59 13.50
N GLN A 352 -12.31 -17.01 14.35
CA GLN A 352 -11.99 -17.76 15.57
C GLN A 352 -11.36 -19.13 15.29
N GLU A 353 -11.79 -19.82 14.21
CA GLU A 353 -11.29 -21.13 13.82
C GLU A 353 -10.05 -21.11 12.91
N ALA A 354 -9.63 -19.92 12.46
CA ALA A 354 -8.44 -19.77 11.62
C ALA A 354 -7.16 -20.10 12.41
N LYS A 355 -6.25 -20.83 11.75
CA LYS A 355 -4.94 -21.16 12.33
C LYS A 355 -4.05 -19.93 12.36
N TYR A 356 -4.02 -19.16 11.28
CA TYR A 356 -3.26 -17.91 11.17
C TYR A 356 -4.21 -16.73 11.04
N LYS A 357 -4.19 -15.82 12.02
CA LYS A 357 -4.98 -14.59 12.06
C LYS A 357 -4.09 -13.41 11.73
N VAL A 358 -4.26 -12.88 10.52
CA VAL A 358 -3.44 -11.77 10.00
C VAL A 358 -4.33 -10.55 9.83
N VAL A 359 -3.92 -9.44 10.43
CA VAL A 359 -4.54 -8.12 10.22
C VAL A 359 -3.55 -7.25 9.46
N MET A 360 -3.98 -6.63 8.38
CA MET A 360 -3.15 -5.81 7.51
C MET A 360 -3.74 -4.41 7.36
N PHE A 361 -2.93 -3.39 7.55
CA PHE A 361 -3.29 -1.99 7.29
C PHE A 361 -2.03 -1.13 7.11
N HIS A 362 -2.18 0.10 6.60
CA HIS A 362 -1.02 0.86 6.16
C HIS A 362 -0.28 1.59 7.30
N HIS A 363 -0.98 2.36 8.13
CA HIS A 363 -0.34 3.22 9.14
C HIS A 363 0.21 2.40 10.33
N PRO A 364 1.44 2.66 10.82
CA PRO A 364 2.10 1.78 11.76
C PRO A 364 1.58 1.95 13.20
N PRO A 365 1.25 0.87 13.93
CA PRO A 365 1.00 0.92 15.37
C PRO A 365 2.29 1.05 16.17
N HIS A 366 3.37 0.45 15.69
CA HIS A 366 4.69 0.49 16.30
C HIS A 366 5.71 0.66 15.20
N THR A 367 6.61 1.65 15.30
CA THR A 367 7.75 1.74 14.39
C THR A 367 8.81 2.68 14.95
N LEU A 368 10.04 2.49 14.51
CA LEU A 368 11.14 3.42 14.67
C LEU A 368 11.14 4.51 13.59
N GLY A 369 10.22 4.43 12.63
CA GLY A 369 10.07 5.34 11.50
C GLY A 369 9.49 6.70 11.85
N GLY A 370 9.54 7.63 10.91
CA GLY A 370 9.14 9.02 11.13
C GLY A 370 7.64 9.29 11.05
N ASN A 371 6.88 8.42 10.39
CA ASN A 371 5.48 8.69 10.07
C ASN A 371 4.49 8.19 11.13
N ILE A 372 4.97 7.64 12.25
CA ILE A 372 4.16 7.34 13.45
C ILE A 372 3.86 8.57 14.32
N VAL A 373 4.49 9.72 14.02
CA VAL A 373 4.19 10.99 14.70
C VAL A 373 3.60 11.99 13.71
N PRO A 374 2.59 12.78 14.10
CA PRO A 374 1.91 12.77 15.39
C PRO A 374 1.08 11.49 15.64
N PRO A 375 0.58 11.29 16.87
CA PRO A 375 -0.36 10.22 17.21
C PRO A 375 -1.53 10.12 16.22
N TYR A 376 -2.02 8.90 15.97
CA TYR A 376 -3.11 8.65 15.02
C TYR A 376 -4.46 9.07 15.60
N THR A 377 -4.77 10.36 15.51
CA THR A 377 -5.99 10.96 16.06
C THR A 377 -6.47 12.13 15.21
N ASP A 378 -7.72 12.55 15.41
CA ASP A 378 -8.23 13.73 14.71
C ASP A 378 -7.48 15.00 15.17
N PRO A 379 -7.02 15.86 14.24
CA PRO A 379 -6.31 17.07 14.59
C PRO A 379 -7.20 18.04 15.37
N LEU A 380 -6.71 18.55 16.50
CA LEU A 380 -7.40 19.55 17.33
C LEU A 380 -6.90 20.96 16.97
N PRO A 381 -7.70 21.78 16.27
CA PRO A 381 -7.26 23.10 15.83
C PRO A 381 -7.25 24.12 16.97
N THR A 382 -6.20 24.93 17.04
CA THR A 382 -6.16 26.20 17.77
C THR A 382 -5.97 27.34 16.75
N ILE A 383 -6.94 28.24 16.67
CA ILE A 383 -6.87 29.45 15.83
C ILE A 383 -6.57 30.63 16.74
N GLN A 384 -5.49 31.35 16.46
CA GLN A 384 -5.13 32.57 17.16
C GLN A 384 -5.45 33.78 16.29
N GLU A 385 -6.06 34.79 16.89
CA GLU A 385 -6.44 36.04 16.22
C GLU A 385 -5.81 37.23 16.96
N ASP A 386 -5.49 38.29 16.23
CA ASP A 386 -5.10 39.56 16.84
C ASP A 386 -6.32 40.37 17.33
N ALA A 387 -6.08 41.54 17.92
CA ALA A 387 -7.14 42.41 18.44
C ALA A 387 -8.12 42.93 17.36
N THR A 388 -7.80 42.76 16.07
CA THR A 388 -8.65 43.13 14.93
C THR A 388 -9.48 41.96 14.40
N GLY A 389 -9.30 40.75 14.96
CA GLY A 389 -9.94 39.52 14.49
C GLY A 389 -9.21 38.89 13.29
N LYS A 390 -7.98 39.32 12.97
CA LYS A 390 -7.19 38.72 11.89
C LYS A 390 -6.50 37.45 12.42
N VAL A 391 -6.66 36.33 11.71
CA VAL A 391 -5.97 35.09 12.02
C VAL A 391 -4.45 35.28 11.89
N THR A 392 -3.72 34.97 12.96
CA THR A 392 -2.25 35.09 13.05
C THR A 392 -1.55 33.73 13.11
N SER A 393 -2.26 32.67 13.49
CA SER A 393 -1.76 31.30 13.47
C SER A 393 -2.90 30.29 13.51
N VAL A 394 -2.74 29.18 12.79
CA VAL A 394 -3.57 27.98 12.94
C VAL A 394 -2.65 26.81 13.25
N ARG A 395 -2.86 26.17 14.40
CA ARG A 395 -2.08 25.05 14.91
C ARG A 395 -2.96 23.82 15.11
N TYR A 396 -2.40 22.62 14.94
CA TYR A 396 -3.04 21.35 15.23
C TYR A 396 -2.30 20.58 16.31
N ASP A 397 -3.04 20.17 17.34
CA ASP A 397 -2.56 19.31 18.42
C ASP A 397 -3.15 17.90 18.29
N TYR A 398 -2.39 16.88 18.68
CA TYR A 398 -2.71 15.45 18.52
C TYR A 398 -2.46 14.74 19.86
N PRO A 399 -3.43 14.72 20.77
CA PRO A 399 -3.20 14.13 22.10
C PRO A 399 -2.82 12.65 22.01
N GLN A 400 -1.73 12.24 22.67
CA GLN A 400 -1.22 10.87 22.63
C GLN A 400 -2.22 9.87 23.22
N GLU A 401 -2.95 10.28 24.26
CA GLU A 401 -4.03 9.51 24.87
C GLU A 401 -5.21 9.24 23.92
N ASN A 402 -5.29 9.99 22.82
CA ASN A 402 -6.30 9.84 21.78
C ASN A 402 -5.79 9.11 20.54
N ASP A 403 -4.59 8.50 20.57
CA ASP A 403 -4.16 7.64 19.48
C ASP A 403 -5.15 6.47 19.32
N TYR A 404 -5.99 6.52 18.27
CA TYR A 404 -7.08 5.56 18.09
C TYR A 404 -6.55 4.15 17.80
N ILE A 405 -5.35 4.03 17.23
CA ILE A 405 -4.74 2.73 16.97
C ILE A 405 -4.37 2.07 18.30
N ILE A 406 -3.65 2.78 19.17
CA ILE A 406 -3.20 2.20 20.44
C ILE A 406 -4.32 2.12 21.49
N ARG A 407 -5.21 3.11 21.53
CA ARG A 407 -6.29 3.17 22.51
C ARG A 407 -7.38 2.14 22.22
N ASP A 408 -7.78 2.00 20.96
CA ASP A 408 -8.98 1.24 20.59
C ASP A 408 -8.64 -0.02 19.77
N LEU A 409 -7.87 0.13 18.68
CA LEU A 409 -7.64 -0.96 17.72
C LEU A 409 -6.77 -2.08 18.31
N ILE A 410 -5.58 -1.76 18.82
CA ILE A 410 -4.64 -2.78 19.31
C ILE A 410 -5.24 -3.63 20.43
N PRO A 411 -5.89 -3.06 21.48
CA PRO A 411 -6.53 -3.88 22.51
C PRO A 411 -7.58 -4.85 21.96
N LEU A 412 -8.35 -4.44 20.95
CA LEU A 412 -9.33 -5.29 20.28
C LEU A 412 -8.64 -6.45 19.53
N LEU A 413 -7.58 -6.16 18.78
CA LEU A 413 -6.83 -7.17 18.02
C LEU A 413 -6.13 -8.20 18.94
N GLU A 414 -5.52 -7.74 20.03
CA GLU A 414 -4.88 -8.61 21.01
C GLU A 414 -5.88 -9.49 21.74
N SER A 415 -7.03 -8.93 22.13
CA SER A 415 -8.12 -9.71 22.74
C SER A 415 -8.64 -10.82 21.82
N ALA A 416 -8.64 -10.57 20.50
CA ALA A 416 -9.02 -11.56 19.49
C ALA A 416 -7.90 -12.57 19.16
N LYS A 417 -6.72 -12.43 19.79
CA LYS A 417 -5.53 -13.26 19.58
C LYS A 417 -5.04 -13.23 18.13
N VAL A 418 -4.95 -12.03 17.56
CA VAL A 418 -4.30 -11.80 16.26
C VAL A 418 -2.84 -12.24 16.35
N ASN A 419 -2.38 -13.02 15.36
CA ASN A 419 -1.00 -13.51 15.30
C ASN A 419 -0.04 -12.46 14.74
N LEU A 420 -0.45 -11.81 13.66
CA LEU A 420 0.37 -10.86 12.90
C LEU A 420 -0.44 -9.62 12.54
N VAL A 421 0.10 -8.46 12.89
CA VAL A 421 -0.30 -7.15 12.37
C VAL A 421 0.78 -6.69 11.38
N PHE A 422 0.42 -6.61 10.11
CA PHE A 422 1.33 -6.29 9.01
C PHE A 422 1.03 -4.91 8.41
N TYR A 423 2.05 -4.08 8.24
CA TYR A 423 1.90 -2.68 7.83
C TYR A 423 3.15 -2.11 7.10
N GLY A 424 3.06 -0.85 6.69
CA GLY A 424 4.10 -0.13 5.95
C GLY A 424 4.29 1.32 6.42
N HIS A 425 4.30 2.26 5.47
CA HIS A 425 4.25 3.73 5.63
C HIS A 425 5.56 4.45 6.00
N SER A 426 6.46 3.81 6.77
CA SER A 426 7.69 4.48 7.24
C SER A 426 8.96 4.10 6.47
N HIS A 427 8.83 3.28 5.42
CA HIS A 427 9.90 2.88 4.52
C HIS A 427 11.12 2.27 5.23
N LEU A 428 10.87 1.31 6.12
CA LEU A 428 11.91 0.54 6.79
C LEU A 428 11.42 -0.88 7.06
N TRP A 429 12.33 -1.72 7.55
CA TRP A 429 11.99 -2.99 8.17
C TRP A 429 12.24 -2.89 9.67
N ASN A 430 11.29 -3.30 10.49
CA ASN A 430 11.44 -3.56 11.91
C ASN A 430 10.28 -4.45 12.40
N ARG A 431 10.46 -5.07 13.58
CA ARG A 431 9.39 -5.85 14.20
C ARG A 431 9.33 -5.69 15.70
N PHE A 432 8.16 -5.96 16.24
CA PHE A 432 7.82 -5.88 17.66
C PHE A 432 6.95 -7.08 18.06
N LEU A 433 6.96 -7.42 19.34
CA LEU A 433 6.12 -8.46 19.92
C LEU A 433 5.44 -7.86 21.15
N SER A 434 4.12 -7.96 21.25
CA SER A 434 3.44 -7.56 22.47
C SER A 434 3.52 -8.64 23.55
N PRO A 435 3.34 -8.28 24.83
CA PRO A 435 3.26 -9.26 25.92
C PRO A 435 2.16 -10.32 25.73
N ASN A 436 1.13 -10.01 24.93
CA ASN A 436 0.02 -10.91 24.62
C ASN A 436 0.32 -11.85 23.44
N GLY A 437 1.50 -11.76 22.83
CA GLY A 437 1.94 -12.64 21.74
C GLY A 437 1.57 -12.18 20.33
N THR A 438 1.11 -10.93 20.15
CA THR A 438 0.84 -10.38 18.82
C THR A 438 2.11 -9.83 18.19
N ASN A 439 2.45 -10.31 16.99
CA ASN A 439 3.59 -9.84 16.22
C ASN A 439 3.21 -8.61 15.39
N PHE A 440 4.10 -7.63 15.34
CA PHE A 440 3.97 -6.42 14.52
C PHE A 440 5.15 -6.36 13.56
N LEU A 441 4.90 -6.24 12.26
CA LEU A 441 5.94 -6.20 11.25
C LEU A 441 5.73 -5.06 10.27
N GLU A 442 6.72 -4.18 10.17
CA GLU A 442 6.89 -3.29 9.02
C GLU A 442 7.87 -3.94 8.03
N SER A 443 7.50 -4.04 6.75
CA SER A 443 8.39 -4.55 5.69
C SER A 443 8.25 -3.72 4.42
N SER A 444 8.57 -2.43 4.52
CA SER A 444 8.36 -1.39 3.50
C SER A 444 9.65 -0.82 2.90
N ASN A 445 10.82 -1.40 3.21
CA ASN A 445 12.11 -0.88 2.75
C ASN A 445 12.48 -1.32 1.32
N VAL A 446 11.98 -0.60 0.31
CA VAL A 446 12.16 -0.94 -1.12
C VAL A 446 12.80 0.16 -1.98
N GLY A 447 13.57 1.10 -1.40
CA GLY A 447 14.33 2.06 -2.22
C GLY A 447 14.42 3.49 -1.73
N ASN A 448 13.70 3.85 -0.66
CA ASN A 448 13.56 5.24 -0.22
C ASN A 448 13.26 5.32 1.28
N SER A 449 14.20 4.86 2.09
CA SER A 449 14.09 4.98 3.53
C SER A 449 14.37 6.41 4.00
N TYR A 450 13.51 6.91 4.88
CA TYR A 450 13.73 8.16 5.63
C TYR A 450 14.47 7.94 6.96
N GLY A 451 14.86 6.68 7.22
CA GLY A 451 15.64 6.24 8.36
C GLY A 451 14.81 5.98 9.62
N ALA A 452 15.42 5.25 10.55
CA ALA A 452 14.91 5.09 11.91
C ALA A 452 15.36 6.25 12.80
N TYR A 453 14.54 6.60 13.79
CA TYR A 453 14.77 7.71 14.72
C TYR A 453 15.13 7.15 16.10
N LEU A 454 16.43 6.96 16.33
CA LEU A 454 17.02 6.44 17.56
C LEU A 454 18.30 7.22 17.90
N GLY A 455 18.70 7.18 19.18
CA GLY A 455 19.89 7.87 19.67
C GLY A 455 19.83 9.37 19.38
N ASP A 456 20.83 9.88 18.67
CA ASP A 456 20.93 11.31 18.33
C ASP A 456 20.01 11.75 17.19
N LYS A 457 19.47 10.81 16.39
CA LYS A 457 18.58 11.13 15.27
C LYS A 457 17.15 11.33 15.78
N LYS A 458 16.70 12.60 15.75
CA LYS A 458 15.39 13.02 16.24
C LYS A 458 14.40 13.33 15.12
N ARG A 459 13.12 13.01 15.34
CA ARG A 459 12.00 13.39 14.48
C ARG A 459 11.77 14.91 14.58
N PRO A 460 11.36 15.56 13.48
CA PRO A 460 10.96 16.97 13.51
C PRO A 460 9.59 17.10 14.18
N VAL A 461 9.58 17.37 15.49
CA VAL A 461 8.36 17.58 16.28
C VAL A 461 8.44 18.92 17.02
N PRO A 462 7.31 19.63 17.23
CA PRO A 462 7.30 20.87 18.02
C PRO A 462 7.89 20.67 19.42
N LEU A 463 8.79 21.57 19.84
CA LEU A 463 9.51 21.48 21.11
C LEU A 463 8.63 21.82 22.34
N ASP A 464 7.54 22.53 22.13
CA ASP A 464 6.56 22.93 23.16
C ASP A 464 5.45 21.88 23.37
N ARG A 465 5.63 20.68 22.78
CA ARG A 465 4.67 19.58 22.80
C ARG A 465 5.35 18.27 23.20
N ASN A 466 4.55 17.38 23.80
CA ASN A 466 5.02 16.06 24.23
C ASN A 466 4.86 15.02 23.11
N TYR A 467 5.58 15.20 22.00
CA TYR A 467 5.65 14.19 20.93
C TYR A 467 6.98 13.45 20.99
N ALA A 468 6.96 12.14 20.72
CA ALA A 468 8.16 11.32 20.78
C ALA A 468 9.13 11.65 19.63
N ALA A 469 10.18 12.41 19.95
CA ALA A 469 11.23 12.73 19.00
C ALA A 469 12.11 11.51 18.65
N ILE A 470 12.11 10.45 19.46
CA ILE A 470 12.95 9.25 19.29
C ILE A 470 12.20 7.98 19.66
N GLY A 471 12.68 6.83 19.19
CA GLY A 471 12.17 5.51 19.55
C GLY A 471 10.77 5.22 19.03
N ASN A 472 10.16 4.15 19.52
CA ASN A 472 8.76 3.84 19.28
C ASN A 472 7.88 4.62 20.28
N PRO A 473 7.04 5.59 19.86
CA PRO A 473 6.18 6.34 20.77
C PRO A 473 5.23 5.46 21.59
N ASN A 474 4.90 4.28 21.04
CA ASN A 474 3.84 3.42 21.56
C ASN A 474 4.37 2.28 22.44
N GLY A 475 5.60 2.41 22.93
CA GLY A 475 6.10 1.67 24.11
C GLY A 475 6.72 0.29 23.87
N LEU A 476 6.46 -0.39 22.74
CA LEU A 476 7.11 -1.68 22.46
C LEU A 476 8.58 -1.51 22.04
N ALA A 477 9.46 -2.39 22.54
CA ALA A 477 10.85 -2.47 22.12
C ALA A 477 10.98 -3.12 20.74
N ALA A 478 11.80 -2.54 19.87
CA ALA A 478 12.09 -3.11 18.56
C ALA A 478 13.03 -4.33 18.71
N ILE A 479 12.74 -5.41 17.99
CA ILE A 479 13.47 -6.67 18.11
C ILE A 479 14.64 -6.71 17.12
N ILE A 480 15.80 -7.14 17.61
CA ILE A 480 17.00 -7.37 16.79
C ILE A 480 16.81 -8.62 15.94
N PRO A 481 17.10 -8.58 14.63
CA PRO A 481 17.10 -9.77 13.78
C PRO A 481 17.96 -10.90 14.34
N ASN A 482 17.46 -12.12 14.31
CA ASN A 482 18.10 -13.26 15.00
C ASN A 482 19.03 -14.13 14.14
N ILE A 483 19.13 -13.87 12.82
CA ILE A 483 20.00 -14.66 11.92
C ILE A 483 21.21 -13.85 11.47
N ALA A 484 21.00 -12.69 10.84
CA ALA A 484 22.08 -11.89 10.26
C ALA A 484 21.78 -10.37 10.31
N PRO A 485 21.61 -9.79 11.51
CA PRO A 485 21.29 -8.38 11.68
C PRO A 485 22.33 -7.49 11.00
N LEU A 486 21.89 -6.34 10.50
CA LEU A 486 22.83 -5.26 10.19
C LEU A 486 23.44 -4.72 11.48
N VAL A 487 24.65 -4.20 11.39
CA VAL A 487 25.34 -3.56 12.52
C VAL A 487 25.58 -2.08 12.24
N ASP A 488 25.70 -1.29 13.28
CA ASP A 488 26.10 0.11 13.20
C ASP A 488 27.63 0.27 13.05
N TRP A 489 28.11 1.52 13.10
CA TRP A 489 29.52 1.88 12.93
C TRP A 489 30.43 1.44 14.10
N VAL A 490 29.86 1.07 15.25
CA VAL A 490 30.57 0.46 16.39
C VAL A 490 30.32 -1.05 16.51
N ASN A 491 29.82 -1.68 15.43
CA ASN A 491 29.57 -3.10 15.33
C ASN A 491 28.49 -3.62 16.32
N GLN A 492 27.51 -2.79 16.68
CA GLN A 492 26.33 -3.20 17.45
C GLN A 492 25.17 -3.56 16.52
N PRO A 493 24.44 -4.66 16.79
CA PRO A 493 23.33 -5.09 15.96
C PRO A 493 22.15 -4.11 16.03
N LEU A 494 21.55 -3.84 14.86
CA LEU A 494 20.45 -2.90 14.69
C LEU A 494 19.09 -3.63 14.69
N PRO A 495 18.07 -3.10 15.38
CA PRO A 495 16.72 -3.67 15.37
C PRO A 495 15.87 -3.25 14.17
N TYR A 496 16.51 -2.78 13.09
CA TYR A 496 15.84 -2.29 11.90
C TYR A 496 16.74 -2.37 10.66
N ILE A 497 16.14 -2.29 9.48
CA ILE A 497 16.82 -1.95 8.23
C ILE A 497 16.14 -0.73 7.64
N ALA A 498 16.90 0.36 7.52
CA ALA A 498 16.43 1.62 6.95
C ALA A 498 17.50 2.13 5.98
N SER A 499 17.41 1.75 4.71
CA SER A 499 18.50 1.88 3.74
C SER A 499 18.02 2.19 2.32
N ASN A 500 18.80 3.02 1.62
CA ASN A 500 18.62 3.30 0.19
C ASN A 500 19.50 2.44 -0.71
N ASP A 501 20.23 1.50 -0.12
CA ASP A 501 21.12 0.56 -0.81
C ASP A 501 20.70 -0.90 -0.60
N VAL A 502 20.05 -1.20 0.52
CA VAL A 502 19.60 -2.55 0.88
C VAL A 502 18.08 -2.60 0.81
N THR A 503 17.53 -3.52 0.02
CA THR A 503 16.09 -3.76 -0.09
C THR A 503 15.67 -4.98 0.74
N VAL A 504 14.43 -4.99 1.23
CA VAL A 504 13.91 -6.04 2.13
C VAL A 504 12.58 -6.59 1.64
N PHE A 505 12.40 -7.91 1.71
CA PHE A 505 11.11 -8.56 1.53
C PHE A 505 10.88 -9.62 2.63
N SER A 506 9.62 -9.90 2.94
CA SER A 506 9.25 -10.87 3.97
C SER A 506 8.26 -11.90 3.43
N ILE A 507 8.37 -13.15 3.90
CA ILE A 507 7.53 -14.27 3.48
C ILE A 507 6.87 -14.89 4.71
N LEU A 508 5.54 -14.95 4.71
CA LEU A 508 4.79 -15.82 5.62
C LEU A 508 4.75 -17.23 5.03
N ASP A 509 5.33 -18.19 5.74
CA ASP A 509 5.33 -19.61 5.41
C ASP A 509 4.35 -20.35 6.34
N THR A 510 3.21 -20.80 5.81
CA THR A 510 2.15 -21.45 6.60
C THR A 510 2.43 -22.93 6.89
N GLU A 511 3.41 -23.55 6.22
CA GLU A 511 3.87 -24.89 6.60
C GLU A 511 4.55 -24.82 7.96
N LYS A 512 5.43 -23.83 8.12
CA LYS A 512 6.22 -23.62 9.33
C LYS A 512 5.51 -22.79 10.38
N GLY A 513 4.55 -21.94 9.97
CA GLY A 513 3.94 -20.94 10.84
C GLY A 513 4.88 -19.78 11.18
N THR A 514 5.83 -19.48 10.30
CA THR A 514 6.87 -18.49 10.53
C THR A 514 6.83 -17.37 9.51
N VAL A 515 7.31 -16.19 9.88
CA VAL A 515 7.68 -15.14 8.93
C VAL A 515 9.20 -15.08 8.82
N SER A 516 9.72 -15.15 7.59
CA SER A 516 11.13 -14.98 7.27
C SER A 516 11.36 -13.68 6.52
N SER A 517 12.38 -12.91 6.90
CA SER A 517 12.75 -11.68 6.19
C SER A 517 14.13 -11.80 5.54
N TYR A 518 14.22 -11.27 4.34
CA TYR A 518 15.38 -11.36 3.46
C TYR A 518 15.84 -9.97 3.05
N ARG A 519 17.15 -9.78 2.93
CA ARG A 519 17.76 -8.53 2.48
C ARG A 519 18.66 -8.75 1.27
N PHE A 520 18.69 -7.79 0.38
CA PHE A 520 19.58 -7.77 -0.78
C PHE A 520 20.27 -6.41 -0.90
N ASP A 521 21.59 -6.41 -1.05
CA ASP A 521 22.39 -5.19 -1.19
C ASP A 521 22.60 -4.87 -2.66
N THR A 522 21.88 -3.86 -3.14
CA THR A 522 21.89 -3.45 -4.56
C THR A 522 23.22 -2.85 -5.02
N ARG A 523 24.16 -2.57 -4.10
CA ARG A 523 25.53 -2.15 -4.44
C ARG A 523 26.38 -3.28 -4.99
N TYR A 524 25.98 -4.53 -4.71
CA TYR A 524 26.67 -5.75 -5.13
C TYR A 524 25.68 -6.64 -5.89
N PRO A 525 25.42 -6.37 -7.18
CA PRO A 525 24.34 -7.03 -7.93
C PRO A 525 24.50 -8.56 -8.02
N ASP A 526 25.74 -9.05 -7.97
CA ASP A 526 26.07 -10.49 -7.98
C ASP A 526 26.08 -11.12 -6.58
N SER A 527 25.73 -10.37 -5.53
CA SER A 527 25.67 -10.91 -4.17
C SER A 527 24.43 -11.77 -3.94
N GLU A 528 24.53 -12.67 -2.98
CA GLU A 528 23.41 -13.51 -2.56
C GLU A 528 22.39 -12.71 -1.75
N VAL A 529 21.14 -13.18 -1.80
CA VAL A 529 20.08 -12.71 -0.91
C VAL A 529 20.29 -13.33 0.47
N ILE A 530 20.29 -12.51 1.51
CA ILE A 530 20.55 -12.97 2.88
C ILE A 530 19.25 -13.02 3.66
N LYS A 531 18.85 -14.22 4.11
CA LYS A 531 17.85 -14.35 5.18
C LYS A 531 18.46 -13.79 6.46
N PHE A 532 17.85 -12.78 7.05
CA PHE A 532 18.42 -12.06 8.20
C PHE A 532 17.59 -12.15 9.47
N ASP A 533 16.31 -12.53 9.36
CA ASP A 533 15.41 -12.74 10.48
C ASP A 533 14.39 -13.85 10.19
N GLU A 534 13.95 -14.54 11.25
CA GLU A 534 12.81 -15.44 11.23
C GLU A 534 12.13 -15.50 12.60
N PHE A 535 10.80 -15.49 12.64
CA PHE A 535 10.05 -15.64 13.90
C PHE A 535 8.78 -16.48 13.71
N ASP A 536 8.37 -17.15 14.77
CA ASP A 536 7.16 -17.97 14.83
C ASP A 536 5.95 -17.13 15.27
N LEU A 537 4.82 -17.33 14.59
CA LEU A 537 3.59 -16.56 14.80
C LEU A 537 2.83 -16.85 16.10
N PHE A 538 3.24 -17.87 16.85
CA PHE A 538 2.66 -18.29 18.13
C PHE A 538 3.63 -18.15 19.30
N SER A 539 4.79 -17.52 19.09
CA SER A 539 5.72 -17.20 20.16
C SER A 539 5.04 -16.33 21.22
N ILE A 540 5.06 -16.79 22.47
CA ILE A 540 4.65 -15.98 23.62
C ILE A 540 5.87 -15.17 24.06
N GLY A 541 5.70 -13.88 24.33
CA GLY A 541 6.80 -12.99 24.69
C GLY A 541 7.48 -13.40 25.99
N GLU A 542 8.60 -14.10 25.91
CA GLU A 542 9.67 -13.95 26.90
C GLU A 542 10.57 -12.81 26.38
N ILE A 543 10.49 -11.65 27.05
CA ILE A 543 11.32 -10.47 26.77
C ILE A 543 12.71 -10.67 27.37
#